data_AF-A0A6I3DAC2-F1
#
_entry.id   AF-A0A6I3DAC2-F1
#
_cell.length_a   1.000
_cell.length_b   1.000
_cell.length_c   1.000
_cell.angle_alpha   90.00
_cell.angle_beta   90.00
_cell.angle_gamma   90.00
#
_symmetry.space_group_name_H-M   'P 1'
#
loop_
_entity.id
_entity.type
_entity.pdbx_description
1 polymer ?
#
loop_
_entity_poly.entity_id
_entity_poly.type
_entity_poly.pdbx_seq_one_letter_code
_entity_poly.pdbx_strand_id
1 'polypeptide(L)'
;MIIRTLVRIISRLWGRLMIQVDENVKVLTNQAGEPIRFSWRNGNYKVTSRPERWYSRRPWWLEARRAQRGIGSGVLEVEMWRLSAVKGVSSPSEFELLHSQADDGWQLVRVCG
;
A
#
# COMPACT_ATOMS: atom_id res chain seq x y z
N MET A 1 -26.63 -16.50 7.90
CA MET A 1 -26.27 -15.41 8.83
C MET A 1 -24.76 -15.18 8.74
N ILE A 2 -24.24 -14.79 7.56
CA ILE A 2 -23.96 -13.42 7.08
C ILE A 2 -23.05 -12.62 8.03
N ILE A 3 -21.74 -12.96 8.09
CA ILE A 3 -20.59 -12.02 8.11
C ILE A 3 -19.35 -12.77 7.56
N ARG A 4 -19.36 -13.09 6.25
CA ARG A 4 -18.19 -13.60 5.52
C ARG A 4 -18.12 -12.97 4.12
N THR A 5 -18.38 -11.67 4.00
CA THR A 5 -18.25 -10.92 2.75
C THR A 5 -18.35 -9.44 3.12
N LEU A 6 -17.25 -8.68 3.15
CA LEU A 6 -17.23 -7.22 2.98
C LEU A 6 -15.78 -6.65 2.99
N VAL A 7 -14.88 -7.27 2.21
CA VAL A 7 -13.74 -6.57 1.58
C VAL A 7 -13.71 -6.89 0.07
N ARG A 8 -14.78 -7.48 -0.49
CA ARG A 8 -14.84 -7.98 -1.89
C ARG A 8 -15.75 -7.19 -2.84
N ILE A 9 -16.36 -6.07 -2.43
CA ILE A 9 -17.40 -5.40 -3.26
C ILE A 9 -17.31 -3.86 -3.16
N ILE A 10 -16.31 -3.24 -3.78
CA ILE A 10 -16.44 -1.92 -4.46
C ILE A 10 -15.37 -1.86 -5.58
N SER A 11 -15.48 -2.68 -6.62
CA SER A 11 -14.52 -2.61 -7.74
C SER A 11 -15.11 -2.91 -9.12
N ARG A 12 -16.42 -2.71 -9.30
CA ARG A 12 -17.11 -3.12 -10.53
C ARG A 12 -17.90 -2.05 -11.28
N LEU A 13 -17.68 -0.76 -11.03
CA LEU A 13 -18.45 0.28 -11.71
C LEU A 13 -17.68 1.44 -12.37
N TRP A 14 -16.34 1.47 -12.34
CA TRP A 14 -15.60 2.53 -13.04
C TRP A 14 -14.30 1.99 -13.65
N GLY A 15 -14.38 1.52 -14.90
CA GLY A 15 -13.34 1.53 -15.96
C GLY A 15 -11.89 1.07 -15.73
N ARG A 16 -11.43 0.77 -14.51
CA ARG A 16 -10.01 0.53 -14.18
C ARG A 16 -9.84 -0.76 -13.40
N LEU A 17 -8.92 -1.62 -13.85
CA LEU A 17 -8.68 -2.90 -13.20
C LEU A 17 -7.87 -2.66 -11.92
N MET A 18 -8.49 -2.91 -10.76
CA MET A 18 -7.82 -2.84 -9.46
C MET A 18 -7.30 -4.22 -9.08
N ILE A 19 -5.98 -4.37 -9.03
CA ILE A 19 -5.30 -5.59 -8.63
C ILE A 19 -4.79 -5.41 -7.21
N GLN A 20 -5.19 -6.31 -6.30
CA GLN A 20 -4.57 -6.42 -4.99
C GLN A 20 -3.24 -7.14 -5.13
N VAL A 21 -2.21 -6.58 -4.49
CA VAL A 21 -0.84 -7.10 -4.43
C VAL A 21 -0.45 -7.20 -2.96
N ASP A 22 0.47 -8.08 -2.60
CA ASP A 22 1.04 -8.16 -1.25
C ASP A 22 2.52 -8.53 -1.38
N GLU A 23 3.31 -7.60 -1.95
CA GLU A 23 4.71 -7.82 -2.29
C GLU A 23 5.58 -6.75 -1.62
N ASN A 24 6.66 -7.17 -0.96
CA ASN A 24 7.67 -6.24 -0.43
C ASN A 24 8.37 -5.53 -1.59
N VAL A 25 8.57 -4.22 -1.45
CA VAL A 25 9.20 -3.37 -2.47
C VAL A 25 10.28 -2.50 -1.85
N LYS A 26 11.27 -2.12 -2.65
CA LYS A 26 12.26 -1.10 -2.26
C LYS A 26 11.73 0.26 -2.68
N VAL A 27 11.70 1.20 -1.75
CA VAL A 27 11.22 2.56 -1.99
C VAL A 27 12.35 3.54 -1.69
N LEU A 28 12.54 4.50 -2.59
CA LEU A 28 13.37 5.66 -2.34
C LEU A 28 12.45 6.83 -2.00
N THR A 29 12.74 7.51 -0.90
CA THR A 29 11.99 8.65 -0.40
C THR A 29 12.77 9.96 -0.57
N ASN A 30 12.06 11.09 -0.56
CA ASN A 30 12.68 12.41 -0.40
C ASN A 30 12.96 12.70 1.10
N GLN A 31 13.50 13.88 1.39
CA GLN A 31 13.80 14.31 2.78
C GLN A 31 12.56 14.38 3.69
N ALA A 32 11.35 14.50 3.11
CA ALA A 32 10.09 14.50 3.84
C ALA A 32 9.48 13.09 4.00
N GLY A 33 10.17 12.05 3.54
CA GLY A 33 9.67 10.67 3.57
C GLY A 33 8.70 10.32 2.45
N GLU A 34 8.44 11.24 1.50
CA GLU A 34 7.51 10.97 0.39
C GLU A 34 8.18 10.05 -0.64
N PRO A 35 7.49 9.00 -1.14
CA PRO A 35 8.01 8.14 -2.20
C PRO A 35 8.33 8.93 -3.48
N ILE A 36 9.53 8.74 -4.02
CA ILE A 36 9.95 9.33 -5.31
C ILE A 36 10.29 8.28 -6.36
N ARG A 37 10.72 7.08 -5.94
CA ARG A 37 10.91 5.92 -6.81
C ARG A 37 10.65 4.64 -6.03
N PHE A 38 10.28 3.58 -6.73
CA PHE A 38 10.26 2.24 -6.15
C PHE A 38 10.58 1.17 -7.19
N SER A 39 11.07 0.03 -6.71
CA SER A 39 11.38 -1.14 -7.54
C SER A 39 10.37 -2.24 -7.24
N TRP A 40 9.66 -2.68 -8.27
CA TRP A 40 8.69 -3.76 -8.20
C TRP A 40 8.88 -4.71 -9.37
N ARG A 41 9.13 -5.99 -9.07
CA ARG A 41 9.55 -7.02 -10.05
C ARG A 41 10.69 -6.49 -10.92
N ASN A 42 10.65 -6.74 -12.23
CA ASN A 42 11.65 -6.26 -13.19
C ASN A 42 11.36 -4.83 -13.67
N GLY A 43 10.89 -3.95 -12.77
CA GLY A 43 10.47 -2.59 -13.08
C GLY A 43 10.94 -1.57 -12.04
N ASN A 44 11.46 -0.44 -12.53
CA ASN A 44 11.73 0.74 -11.72
C ASN A 44 10.71 1.81 -12.07
N TYR A 45 9.97 2.25 -11.07
CA TYR A 45 8.87 3.18 -11.21
C TYR A 45 9.28 4.55 -10.67
N LYS A 46 9.09 5.59 -11.48
CA LYS A 46 9.28 6.99 -11.06
C LYS A 46 7.93 7.60 -10.74
N VAL A 47 7.81 8.18 -9.56
CA VAL A 47 6.59 8.89 -9.13
C VAL A 47 6.45 10.18 -9.96
N THR A 48 5.26 10.42 -10.52
CA THR A 48 4.99 11.50 -11.46
C THR A 48 4.16 12.64 -10.90
N SER A 49 3.51 12.44 -9.75
CA SER A 49 2.71 13.46 -9.04
C SER A 49 3.01 13.42 -7.55
N ARG A 50 2.63 14.47 -6.82
CA ARG A 50 2.74 14.48 -5.36
C ARG A 50 1.98 13.26 -4.77
N PRO A 51 2.61 12.42 -3.94
CA PRO A 51 1.91 11.31 -3.28
C PRO A 51 0.88 11.80 -2.26
N GLU A 52 -0.21 11.05 -2.13
CA GLU A 52 -1.19 11.22 -1.06
C GLU A 52 -0.85 10.30 0.10
N ARG A 53 -0.85 10.84 1.33
CA ARG A 53 -0.59 10.07 2.55
C ARG A 53 -1.81 10.04 3.46
N TRP A 54 -2.06 8.88 4.05
CA TRP A 54 -2.98 8.74 5.18
C TRP A 54 -2.50 7.65 6.13
N TYR A 55 -3.04 7.64 7.35
CA TYR A 55 -2.82 6.54 8.29
C TYR A 55 -4.06 5.64 8.32
N SER A 56 -3.84 4.33 8.37
CA SER A 56 -4.91 3.33 8.50
C SER A 56 -4.59 2.36 9.62
N ARG A 57 -5.58 1.58 10.05
CA ARG A 57 -5.38 0.51 11.03
C ARG A 57 -5.25 -0.83 10.33
N ARG A 58 -4.22 -1.63 10.68
CA ARG A 58 -4.17 -3.02 10.23
C ARG A 58 -5.42 -3.78 10.68
N PRO A 59 -6.05 -4.59 9.81
CA PRO A 59 -7.24 -5.34 10.22
C PRO A 59 -6.90 -6.30 11.36
N TRP A 60 -7.61 -6.16 12.47
CA TRP A 60 -7.36 -6.89 13.72
C TRP A 60 -7.42 -8.43 13.57
N TRP A 61 -8.10 -8.95 12.55
CA TRP A 61 -8.20 -10.40 12.30
C TRP A 61 -6.96 -11.03 11.67
N LEU A 62 -6.03 -10.25 11.12
CA LEU A 62 -4.74 -10.77 10.64
C LEU A 62 -3.76 -11.07 11.79
N GLU A 63 -3.97 -10.48 12.97
CA GLU A 63 -3.09 -10.57 14.14
C GLU A 63 -3.54 -11.57 15.21
N ALA A 64 -4.69 -12.26 15.05
CA ALA A 64 -5.17 -13.22 16.06
C ALA A 64 -4.20 -14.39 16.32
N ARG A 65 -3.20 -14.61 15.45
CA ARG A 65 -2.12 -15.60 15.65
C ARG A 65 -0.85 -15.04 16.32
N ARG A 66 -0.69 -13.71 16.45
CA ARG A 66 0.54 -13.08 16.96
C ARG A 66 0.35 -11.97 17.99
N ALA A 67 -0.87 -11.55 18.28
CA ALA A 67 -1.11 -10.54 19.31
C ALA A 67 -0.76 -11.07 20.72
N GLN A 68 0.44 -10.75 21.21
CA GLN A 68 0.78 -10.87 22.62
C GLN A 68 -0.04 -9.86 23.42
N ARG A 69 -0.70 -10.31 24.49
CA ARG A 69 -1.39 -9.43 25.44
C ARG A 69 -0.39 -8.41 25.99
N GLY A 70 -0.66 -7.12 25.82
CA GLY A 70 0.12 -6.03 26.44
C GLY A 70 0.82 -5.06 25.48
N ILE A 71 0.76 -5.28 24.17
CA ILE A 71 1.31 -4.32 23.20
C ILE A 71 0.27 -3.22 22.95
N GLY A 72 0.61 -1.98 23.33
CA GLY A 72 -0.29 -0.84 23.37
C GLY A 72 -0.91 -0.44 22.03
N SER A 73 -1.94 0.42 22.10
CA SER A 73 -2.78 0.90 21.00
C SER A 73 -2.04 1.55 19.81
N GLY A 74 -0.76 1.90 19.95
CA GLY A 74 0.07 2.52 18.92
C GLY A 74 0.65 1.57 17.86
N VAL A 75 0.54 0.25 18.04
CA VAL A 75 1.17 -0.75 17.13
C VAL A 75 0.30 -1.12 15.92
N LEU A 76 -0.88 -0.50 15.78
CA LEU A 76 -1.84 -0.84 14.73
C LEU A 76 -1.90 0.17 13.58
N GLU A 77 -1.22 1.31 13.69
CA GLU A 77 -1.25 2.35 12.66
C GLU A 77 -0.20 2.07 11.59
N VAL A 78 -0.65 1.98 10.34
CA VAL A 78 0.21 1.87 9.15
C VAL A 78 0.08 3.12 8.32
N GLU A 79 1.22 3.61 7.85
CA GLU A 79 1.28 4.74 6.94
C GLU A 79 1.00 4.22 5.53
N MET A 80 -0.01 4.78 4.88
CA MET A 80 -0.46 4.39 3.56
C MET A 80 -0.18 5.52 2.58
N TRP A 81 0.19 5.14 1.37
CA TRP A 81 0.56 6.06 0.31
C TRP A 81 -0.16 5.70 -0.98
N ARG A 82 -0.74 6.68 -1.67
CA ARG A 82 -1.21 6.56 -3.04
C ARG A 82 -0.35 7.41 -3.94
N LEU A 83 0.07 6.83 -5.07
CA LEU A 83 0.97 7.48 -6.00
C LEU A 83 0.66 7.12 -7.44
N SER A 84 0.90 8.07 -8.33
CA SER A 84 0.94 7.84 -9.77
C SER A 84 2.41 7.67 -10.19
N ALA A 85 2.72 6.60 -10.91
CA ALA A 85 4.09 6.32 -11.33
C ALA A 85 4.18 5.65 -12.70
N VAL A 86 5.31 5.88 -13.37
CA VAL A 86 5.60 5.35 -14.72
C VAL A 86 6.80 4.41 -14.70
N LYS A 87 6.77 3.38 -15.55
CA LYS A 87 7.92 2.53 -15.85
C LYS A 87 8.51 2.97 -17.20
N GLY A 88 9.60 3.73 -17.15
CA GLY A 88 10.21 4.28 -18.37
C GLY A 88 9.27 5.27 -19.07
N VAL A 89 8.93 4.99 -20.33
CA VAL A 89 8.06 5.85 -21.18
C VAL A 89 6.60 5.38 -21.23
N SER A 90 6.19 4.49 -20.32
CA SER A 90 4.80 4.00 -20.26
C SER A 90 3.83 5.07 -19.76
N SER A 91 2.54 4.86 -20.00
CA SER A 91 1.49 5.60 -19.30
C SER A 91 1.59 5.40 -17.78
N PRO A 92 1.25 6.41 -16.96
CA PRO A 92 1.24 6.27 -15.51
C PRO A 92 0.19 5.26 -15.04
N SER A 93 0.54 4.47 -14.04
CA SER A 93 -0.40 3.63 -13.28
C SER A 93 -0.50 4.15 -11.85
N GLU A 94 -1.61 3.86 -11.19
CA GLU A 94 -1.77 4.16 -9.77
C GLU A 94 -1.34 2.99 -8.92
N PHE A 95 -0.68 3.29 -7.81
CA PHE A 95 -0.20 2.31 -6.85
C PHE A 95 -0.61 2.76 -5.45
N GLU A 96 -0.90 1.78 -4.59
CA GLU A 96 -0.98 2.01 -3.15
C GLU A 96 0.13 1.23 -2.45
N LEU A 97 0.92 1.95 -1.64
CA LEU A 97 1.97 1.39 -0.80
C LEU A 97 1.57 1.45 0.67
N LEU A 98 2.01 0.47 1.43
CA LEU A 98 2.02 0.47 2.88
C LEU A 98 3.46 0.64 3.35
N HIS A 99 3.65 1.55 4.31
CA HIS A 99 4.90 1.73 5.03
C HIS A 99 4.68 1.41 6.52
N SER A 100 5.45 0.45 7.01
CA SER A 100 5.40 -0.01 8.39
C SER A 100 6.51 0.65 9.19
N GLN A 101 6.12 1.51 10.12
CA GLN A 101 7.06 2.27 10.97
C GLN A 101 7.82 1.38 11.97
N ALA A 102 7.30 0.17 12.25
CA ALA A 102 7.91 -0.75 13.22
C ALA A 102 9.15 -1.46 12.67
N ASP A 103 9.18 -1.75 11.37
CA ASP A 103 10.25 -2.49 10.69
C ASP A 103 10.85 -1.71 9.50
N ASP A 104 10.44 -0.45 9.30
CA ASP A 104 10.83 0.42 8.18
C ASP A 104 10.57 -0.25 6.81
N GLY A 105 9.57 -1.12 6.76
CA GLY A 105 9.25 -1.97 5.62
C GLY A 105 8.23 -1.36 4.68
N TRP A 106 8.44 -1.52 3.37
CA TRP A 106 7.50 -1.09 2.33
C TRP A 106 6.86 -2.27 1.60
N GLN A 107 5.55 -2.18 1.38
CA GLN A 107 4.77 -3.18 0.67
C GLN A 107 3.92 -2.51 -0.41
N LEU A 108 3.86 -3.12 -1.59
CA LEU A 108 2.90 -2.75 -2.62
C LEU A 108 1.61 -3.53 -2.40
N VAL A 109 0.52 -2.82 -2.12
CA VAL A 109 -0.77 -3.42 -1.75
C VAL A 109 -1.82 -3.36 -2.87
N ARG A 110 -1.68 -2.42 -3.81
CA ARG A 110 -2.62 -2.26 -4.93
C ARG A 110 -1.94 -1.68 -6.16
N VAL A 111 -2.37 -2.15 -7.33
CA VAL A 111 -2.08 -1.54 -8.63
C VAL A 111 -3.39 -1.29 -9.39
N CYS A 112 -3.53 -0.10 -9.96
CA CYS A 112 -4.65 0.29 -10.82
C CYS A 112 -4.14 0.56 -12.25
N GLY A 113 -4.44 -0.36 -13.15
CA GLY A 113 -4.12 -0.32 -14.57
C GLY A 113 -5.30 0.13 -15.41
#